data_AF-A0A918ER14-F1
#
_entry.id   AF-A0A918ER14-F1
#
_cell.length_a   1.000
_cell.length_b   1.000
_cell.length_c   1.000
_cell.angle_alpha   90.00
_cell.angle_beta   90.00
_cell.angle_gamma   90.00
#
_symmetry.space_group_name_H-M   'P 1'
#
loop_
_entity.id
_entity.type
_entity.pdbx_description
1 polymer ?
#
loop_
_entity_poly.entity_id
_entity_poly.type
_entity_poly.pdbx_seq_one_letter_code
_entity_poly.pdbx_strand_id
1 'polypeptide(L)'
;MDGSAEQAAREVRGHIEAALAGVDVPVVFGISWGTEGAKTPPRRRWPHPAVLVHVKRKKPLWARLFDLIVIPAVWVTDPIGEVYEWLADHSPFRRRKRALHGGWKSIAGSMLAAHHTPVKCYLVSGRTGLHLVWIGELGSETGWSLPTEQVTGVEHLEWAGGMPHKARLRFHFADGSWGDRVIVGEAWQQMLSQFPPPPKK
;
A
#
# COMPACT_ATOMS: atom_id res chain seq x y z
N MET A 1 -29.97 -0.99 3.67
CA MET A 1 -29.11 -0.15 2.80
C MET A 1 -27.88 -0.94 2.32
N ASP A 2 -27.90 -2.28 2.36
CA ASP A 2 -26.72 -3.14 2.15
C ASP A 2 -26.38 -3.44 0.68
N GLY A 3 -27.32 -3.25 -0.25
CA GLY A 3 -27.10 -3.60 -1.66
C GLY A 3 -25.99 -2.80 -2.37
N SER A 4 -25.74 -1.56 -1.95
CA SER A 4 -24.73 -0.70 -2.58
C SER A 4 -23.29 -1.14 -2.24
N ALA A 5 -23.05 -1.54 -0.99
CA ALA A 5 -21.74 -2.00 -0.54
C ALA A 5 -21.40 -3.38 -1.12
N GLU A 6 -22.36 -4.29 -1.16
CA GLU A 6 -22.19 -5.60 -1.80
C GLU A 6 -21.95 -5.47 -3.30
N GLN A 7 -22.66 -4.57 -3.97
CA GLN A 7 -22.48 -4.32 -5.39
C GLN A 7 -21.08 -3.76 -5.67
N ALA A 8 -20.62 -2.77 -4.89
CA ALA A 8 -19.26 -2.24 -5.00
C ALA A 8 -18.19 -3.32 -4.75
N ALA A 9 -18.41 -4.23 -3.79
CA ALA A 9 -17.49 -5.33 -3.52
C ALA A 9 -17.43 -6.34 -4.68
N ARG A 10 -18.57 -6.64 -5.32
CA ARG A 10 -18.64 -7.50 -6.51
C ARG A 10 -17.95 -6.86 -7.72
N GLU A 11 -18.15 -5.56 -7.92
CA GLU A 11 -17.48 -4.80 -8.99
C GLU A 11 -15.96 -4.82 -8.81
N VAL A 12 -15.47 -4.54 -7.59
CA VAL A 12 -14.03 -4.62 -7.25
C VAL A 12 -13.48 -6.02 -7.49
N ARG A 13 -14.20 -7.07 -7.06
CA ARG A 13 -13.80 -8.45 -7.31
C ARG A 13 -13.69 -8.75 -8.80
N GLY A 14 -14.67 -8.34 -9.60
CA GLY A 14 -14.64 -8.52 -11.06
C GLY A 14 -13.45 -7.83 -11.72
N HIS A 15 -13.09 -6.63 -11.25
CA HIS A 15 -11.89 -5.92 -11.71
C HIS A 15 -10.59 -6.66 -11.35
N ILE A 16 -10.50 -7.23 -10.16
CA ILE A 16 -9.33 -8.00 -9.73
C ILE A 16 -9.21 -9.30 -10.55
N GLU A 17 -10.32 -10.02 -10.73
CA GLU A 17 -10.36 -11.25 -11.52
C GLU A 17 -9.98 -10.97 -12.99
N ALA A 18 -10.45 -9.85 -13.57
CA ALA A 18 -10.05 -9.43 -14.91
C ALA A 18 -8.56 -9.09 -15.00
N ALA A 19 -8.00 -8.39 -14.01
CA ALA A 19 -6.59 -8.02 -13.99
C ALA A 19 -5.64 -9.23 -13.81
N LEU A 20 -6.13 -10.29 -13.16
CA LEU A 20 -5.40 -11.53 -12.94
C LEU A 20 -5.77 -12.65 -13.92
N ALA A 21 -6.61 -12.38 -14.91
CA ALA A 21 -7.06 -13.39 -15.87
C ALA A 21 -5.88 -14.06 -16.58
N GLY A 22 -5.79 -15.39 -16.45
CA GLY A 22 -4.68 -16.18 -17.02
C GLY A 22 -3.35 -16.08 -16.26
N VAL A 23 -3.30 -15.33 -15.15
CA VAL A 23 -2.11 -15.17 -14.30
C VAL A 23 -2.31 -15.89 -12.96
N ASP A 24 -3.39 -15.59 -12.24
CA ASP A 24 -3.69 -16.19 -10.93
C ASP A 24 -5.21 -16.10 -10.61
N VAL A 25 -5.63 -16.79 -9.55
CA VAL A 25 -6.98 -16.71 -8.98
C VAL A 25 -6.91 -15.97 -7.64
N PRO A 26 -7.65 -14.86 -7.45
CA PRO A 26 -7.62 -14.11 -6.20
C PRO A 26 -8.25 -14.92 -5.04
N VAL A 27 -7.51 -15.05 -3.94
CA VAL A 27 -7.98 -15.71 -2.71
C VAL A 27 -8.39 -14.66 -1.67
N VAL A 28 -7.50 -13.71 -1.38
CA VAL A 28 -7.73 -12.61 -0.44
C VAL A 28 -7.30 -11.31 -1.10
N PHE A 29 -8.09 -10.25 -0.96
CA PHE A 29 -7.70 -8.92 -1.42
C PHE A 29 -8.18 -7.83 -0.47
N GLY A 30 -7.42 -6.75 -0.41
CA GLY A 30 -7.77 -5.57 0.39
C GLY A 30 -7.18 -4.30 -0.20
N ILE A 31 -7.81 -3.17 0.10
CA ILE A 31 -7.26 -1.87 -0.28
C ILE A 31 -5.92 -1.70 0.43
N SER A 32 -4.88 -1.40 -0.33
CA SER A 32 -3.52 -1.23 0.18
C SER A 32 -3.01 0.20 -0.05
N TRP A 33 -2.31 0.72 0.95
CA TRP A 33 -1.72 2.05 0.89
C TRP A 33 -0.22 1.98 1.15
N GLY A 34 0.52 2.87 0.48
CA GLY A 34 1.92 3.12 0.81
C GLY A 34 2.06 3.65 2.23
N THR A 35 3.13 3.27 2.91
CA THR A 35 3.47 3.78 4.24
C THR A 35 4.28 5.07 4.12
N GLU A 36 3.85 6.12 4.82
CA GLU A 36 4.48 7.47 4.82
C GLU A 36 5.97 7.46 5.22
N GLY A 37 6.43 6.38 5.87
CA GLY A 37 7.83 6.21 6.29
C GLY A 37 8.81 5.81 5.19
N ALA A 38 8.36 5.54 3.96
CA ALA A 38 9.24 5.25 2.84
C ALA A 38 9.47 6.51 2.00
N LYS A 39 10.74 6.86 1.74
CA LYS A 39 11.08 7.97 0.82
C LYS A 39 10.42 7.76 -0.55
N THR A 40 10.14 8.84 -1.28
CA THR A 40 9.63 8.75 -2.65
C THR A 40 10.53 7.88 -3.54
N PRO A 41 9.98 6.94 -4.34
CA PRO A 41 10.79 6.11 -5.23
C PRO A 41 11.47 6.97 -6.32
N PRO A 42 12.66 6.56 -6.80
CA PRO A 42 13.32 7.24 -7.92
C PRO A 42 12.40 7.30 -9.14
N ARG A 43 12.33 8.45 -9.83
CA ARG A 43 11.44 8.68 -10.99
C ARG A 43 11.46 7.56 -12.04
N ARG A 44 12.62 6.98 -12.31
CA ARG A 44 12.80 5.84 -13.25
C ARG A 44 12.06 4.55 -12.87
N ARG A 45 11.54 4.45 -11.64
CA ARG A 45 10.79 3.29 -11.12
C ARG A 45 9.30 3.57 -11.00
N TRP A 46 8.85 4.76 -11.38
CA TRP A 46 7.44 5.05 -11.39
C TRP A 46 6.78 4.22 -12.49
N PRO A 47 5.51 3.83 -12.32
CA PRO A 47 4.75 3.20 -13.39
C PRO A 47 4.81 4.02 -14.68
N HIS A 48 4.69 3.35 -15.82
CA HIS A 48 4.74 4.02 -17.12
C HIS A 48 3.65 5.11 -17.20
N PRO A 49 3.92 6.31 -17.76
CA PRO A 49 2.90 7.38 -17.82
C PRO A 49 1.60 6.98 -18.54
N ALA A 50 1.68 6.03 -19.48
CA ALA A 50 0.52 5.47 -20.18
C ALA A 50 -0.39 4.60 -19.29
N VAL A 51 0.15 4.09 -18.18
CA VAL A 51 -0.58 3.40 -17.11
C VAL A 51 -1.18 4.44 -16.15
N LEU A 52 -0.49 5.57 -15.98
CA LEU A 52 -0.91 6.71 -15.14
C LEU A 52 -1.90 7.65 -15.83
N VAL A 53 -2.71 7.21 -16.81
CA VAL A 53 -3.72 8.06 -17.47
C VAL A 53 -4.88 8.32 -16.49
N HIS A 54 -4.59 9.13 -15.48
CA HIS A 54 -5.54 10.09 -14.96
C HIS A 54 -5.52 11.26 -15.92
N VAL A 55 -6.66 11.46 -16.59
CA VAL A 55 -7.08 12.79 -17.04
C VAL A 55 -6.92 13.69 -15.82
N LYS A 56 -5.87 14.51 -15.77
CA LYS A 56 -5.73 15.53 -14.73
C LYS A 56 -6.90 16.49 -14.89
N ARG A 57 -8.05 16.18 -14.29
CA ARG A 57 -9.15 17.11 -14.17
C ARG A 57 -8.59 18.26 -13.34
N LYS A 58 -8.39 19.42 -13.97
CA LYS A 58 -7.84 20.60 -13.31
C LYS A 58 -8.71 20.86 -12.09
N LYS A 59 -8.15 20.75 -10.87
CA LYS A 59 -8.85 21.12 -9.65
C LYS A 59 -9.39 22.55 -9.84
N PRO A 60 -10.66 22.83 -9.52
CA PRO A 60 -11.19 24.18 -9.58
C PRO A 60 -10.36 25.11 -8.68
N LEU A 61 -10.19 26.37 -9.11
CA LEU A 61 -9.37 27.38 -8.41
C LEU A 61 -9.69 27.48 -6.91
N TRP A 62 -10.96 27.34 -6.54
CA TRP A 62 -11.43 27.34 -5.15
C TRP A 62 -10.86 26.20 -4.30
N ALA A 63 -10.69 25.00 -4.86
CA ALA A 63 -10.07 23.87 -4.16
C ALA A 63 -8.56 24.10 -3.92
N ARG A 64 -7.89 24.80 -4.85
CA ARG A 64 -6.49 25.23 -4.65
C ARG A 64 -6.36 26.30 -3.59
N LEU A 65 -7.31 27.23 -3.52
CA LEU A 65 -7.37 28.23 -2.45
C LEU A 65 -7.65 27.58 -1.09
N PHE A 66 -8.53 26.59 -1.03
CA PHE A 66 -8.81 25.82 0.17
C PHE A 66 -7.57 25.05 0.65
N ASP A 67 -6.86 24.36 -0.25
CA ASP A 67 -5.58 23.68 0.08
C ASP A 67 -4.55 24.70 0.62
N LEU A 68 -4.47 25.91 0.05
CA LEU A 68 -3.57 26.97 0.51
C LEU A 68 -3.89 27.50 1.91
N ILE A 69 -5.14 27.39 2.38
CA ILE A 69 -5.59 27.91 3.69
C ILE A 69 -5.58 26.80 4.75
N VAL A 70 -6.06 25.60 4.40
CA VAL A 70 -6.21 24.47 5.32
C VAL A 70 -4.87 23.84 5.65
N ILE A 71 -3.97 23.67 4.67
CA ILE A 71 -2.66 23.04 4.91
C ILE A 71 -1.81 23.83 5.91
N PRO A 72 -1.71 25.18 5.82
CA PRO A 72 -1.02 25.96 6.85
C PRO A 72 -1.76 25.97 8.20
N ALA A 73 -3.10 25.97 8.21
CA ALA A 73 -3.87 25.96 9.45
C ALA A 73 -3.66 24.66 10.24
N VAL A 74 -3.59 23.52 9.54
CA VAL A 74 -3.26 22.21 10.14
C VAL A 74 -1.84 22.19 10.71
N TRP A 75 -0.89 22.83 10.02
CA TRP A 75 0.50 23.00 10.48
C TRP A 75 0.63 23.84 11.76
N VAL A 76 -0.27 24.80 11.99
CA VAL A 76 -0.26 25.63 13.20
C VAL A 76 -0.91 24.92 14.40
N THR A 77 -1.81 23.95 14.15
CA THR A 77 -2.59 23.28 15.21
C THR A 77 -1.96 22.02 15.79
N ASP A 78 -0.88 21.47 15.22
CA ASP A 78 -0.29 20.21 15.69
C ASP A 78 1.23 20.27 16.02
N PRO A 79 1.69 21.23 16.86
CA PRO A 79 3.11 21.33 17.23
C PRO A 79 3.59 20.18 18.15
N ILE A 80 2.67 19.40 18.74
CA ILE A 80 3.00 18.34 19.70
C ILE A 80 3.28 17.01 18.98
N GLY A 81 2.56 16.72 17.88
CA GLY A 81 2.84 15.56 17.02
C GLY A 81 4.22 15.62 16.38
N GLU A 82 4.59 16.77 15.81
CA GLU A 82 5.89 16.96 15.15
C GLU A 82 7.08 16.86 16.11
N VAL A 83 6.94 17.36 17.34
CA VAL A 83 8.01 17.28 18.35
C VAL A 83 8.19 15.83 18.84
N TYR A 84 7.11 15.06 18.99
CA TYR A 84 7.19 13.64 19.33
C TYR A 84 7.78 12.81 18.20
N GLU A 85 7.43 13.11 16.94
CA GLU A 85 8.06 12.51 15.77
C GLU A 85 9.54 12.86 15.68
N TRP A 86 9.92 14.12 15.90
CA TRP A 86 11.30 14.60 15.91
C TRP A 86 12.16 13.97 17.02
N LEU A 87 11.61 13.84 18.24
CA LEU A 87 12.25 13.13 19.36
C LEU A 87 12.36 11.62 19.10
N ALA A 88 11.35 11.01 18.49
CA ALA A 88 11.42 9.62 18.07
C ALA A 88 12.40 9.39 16.91
N ASP A 89 12.69 10.42 16.10
CA ASP A 89 13.62 10.38 14.96
C ASP A 89 15.10 10.35 15.39
N HIS A 90 15.41 10.81 16.61
CA HIS A 90 16.76 10.82 17.20
C HIS A 90 17.13 9.52 17.94
N SER A 91 16.21 8.57 18.08
CA SER A 91 16.40 7.36 18.89
C SER A 91 16.83 6.13 18.05
N PRO A 92 17.67 5.20 18.57
CA PRO A 92 18.07 3.95 17.89
C PRO A 92 16.90 3.02 17.48
N PHE A 93 15.69 3.29 17.96
CA PHE A 93 14.43 2.68 17.49
C PHE A 93 14.13 2.92 16.00
N ARG A 94 14.82 3.87 15.34
CA ARG A 94 14.65 4.20 13.91
C ARG A 94 14.83 3.02 12.96
N ARG A 95 15.63 2.00 13.31
CA ARG A 95 15.75 0.77 12.49
C ARG A 95 14.44 -0.02 12.43
N ARG A 96 13.61 0.02 13.50
CA ARG A 96 12.31 -0.66 13.56
C ARG A 96 11.20 0.10 12.84
N LYS A 97 11.34 1.43 12.68
CA LYS A 97 10.39 2.33 12.00
C LYS A 97 10.62 2.56 10.51
N ARG A 98 11.72 2.07 9.92
CA ARG A 98 11.87 2.14 8.46
C ARG A 98 10.71 1.39 7.84
N ALA A 99 10.08 1.97 6.82
CA ALA A 99 9.02 1.29 6.06
C ALA A 99 9.59 0.38 4.95
N LEU A 100 10.91 0.44 4.75
CA LEU A 100 11.65 -0.31 3.74
C LEU A 100 13.02 -0.69 4.28
N HIS A 101 13.37 -1.96 4.13
CA HIS A 101 14.73 -2.46 4.22
C HIS A 101 15.10 -3.12 2.91
N GLY A 102 16.32 -2.82 2.45
CA GLY A 102 16.72 -3.06 1.07
C GLY A 102 16.79 -1.75 0.28
N GLY A 103 17.38 -1.82 -0.91
CA GLY A 103 17.39 -0.72 -1.85
C GLY A 103 16.13 -0.70 -2.72
N TRP A 104 15.91 0.39 -3.45
CA TRP A 104 14.79 0.47 -4.40
C TRP A 104 14.78 -0.65 -5.44
N LYS A 105 15.95 -1.25 -5.73
CA LYS A 105 16.17 -2.41 -6.61
C LYS A 105 15.67 -3.74 -6.06
N SER A 106 15.41 -3.83 -4.75
CA SER A 106 14.95 -5.05 -4.10
C SER A 106 13.49 -5.35 -4.41
N ILE A 107 13.04 -6.55 -4.05
CA ILE A 107 11.64 -6.97 -4.17
C ILE A 107 10.74 -6.00 -3.40
N ALA A 108 11.04 -5.73 -2.13
CA ALA A 108 10.32 -4.73 -1.34
C ALA A 108 10.32 -3.34 -2.00
N GLY A 109 11.48 -2.89 -2.51
CA GLY A 109 11.61 -1.62 -3.21
C GLY A 109 10.75 -1.52 -4.47
N SER A 110 10.61 -2.62 -5.21
CA SER A 110 9.75 -2.70 -6.40
C SER A 110 8.26 -2.66 -6.04
N MET A 111 7.84 -3.40 -5.01
CA MET A 111 6.48 -3.33 -4.46
C MET A 111 6.17 -1.90 -3.95
N LEU A 112 7.16 -1.24 -3.36
CA LEU A 112 7.08 0.15 -2.92
C LEU A 112 6.95 1.16 -4.03
N ALA A 113 7.71 0.99 -5.10
CA ALA A 113 7.58 1.83 -6.27
C ALA A 113 6.21 1.68 -6.93
N ALA A 114 5.68 0.45 -7.03
CA ALA A 114 4.39 0.18 -7.66
C ALA A 114 3.17 0.77 -6.91
N HIS A 115 3.29 0.97 -5.59
CA HIS A 115 2.25 1.67 -4.80
C HIS A 115 2.31 3.19 -4.93
N HIS A 116 3.37 3.75 -5.53
CA HIS A 116 3.51 5.19 -5.70
C HIS A 116 2.75 5.65 -6.95
N THR A 117 1.43 5.51 -6.90
CA THR A 117 0.47 5.85 -7.96
C THR A 117 -0.71 6.62 -7.36
N PRO A 118 -1.35 7.54 -8.10
CA PRO A 118 -2.59 8.18 -7.65
C PRO A 118 -3.82 7.26 -7.72
N VAL A 119 -3.69 6.08 -8.32
CA VAL A 119 -4.78 5.12 -8.52
C VAL A 119 -4.97 4.25 -7.28
N LYS A 120 -6.20 3.81 -7.02
CA LYS A 120 -6.49 2.89 -5.91
C LYS A 120 -5.73 1.59 -6.11
N CYS A 121 -4.98 1.21 -5.08
CA CYS A 121 -4.18 0.00 -5.05
C CYS A 121 -4.88 -1.07 -4.20
N TYR A 122 -4.89 -2.28 -4.71
CA TYR A 122 -5.36 -3.47 -4.01
C TYR A 122 -4.22 -4.46 -3.94
N LEU A 123 -3.87 -4.86 -2.72
CA LEU A 123 -2.96 -5.98 -2.53
C LEU A 123 -3.80 -7.25 -2.54
N VAL A 124 -3.38 -8.20 -3.35
CA VAL A 124 -4.11 -9.43 -3.63
C VAL A 124 -3.19 -10.62 -3.38
N SER A 125 -3.56 -11.46 -2.43
CA SER A 125 -3.02 -12.80 -2.30
C SER A 125 -3.80 -13.71 -3.25
N GLY A 126 -3.15 -14.11 -4.33
CA GLY A 126 -3.64 -15.13 -5.25
C GLY A 126 -3.33 -16.54 -4.75
N ARG A 127 -3.65 -17.54 -5.57
CA ARG A 127 -3.35 -18.94 -5.29
C ARG A 127 -1.85 -19.24 -5.42
N THR A 128 -1.17 -18.52 -6.31
CA THR A 128 0.24 -18.77 -6.66
C THR A 128 1.15 -17.57 -6.37
N GLY A 129 0.59 -16.37 -6.20
CA GLY A 129 1.36 -15.16 -6.03
C GLY A 129 0.74 -14.10 -5.12
N LEU A 130 1.56 -13.09 -4.84
CA LEU A 130 1.15 -11.82 -4.26
C LEU A 130 1.18 -10.76 -5.36
N HIS A 131 0.08 -10.06 -5.55
CA HIS A 131 -0.12 -9.11 -6.64
C HIS A 131 -0.55 -7.74 -6.11
N LEU A 132 -0.13 -6.70 -6.81
CA LEU A 132 -0.68 -5.37 -6.68
C LEU A 132 -1.53 -5.06 -7.90
N VAL A 133 -2.83 -4.88 -7.69
CA VAL A 133 -3.78 -4.51 -8.73
C VAL A 133 -4.13 -3.04 -8.60
N TRP A 134 -4.05 -2.31 -9.71
CA TRP A 134 -4.53 -0.93 -9.82
C TRP A 134 -5.95 -0.97 -10.38
N ILE A 135 -6.88 -0.26 -9.72
CA ILE A 135 -8.26 -0.12 -10.19
C ILE A 135 -8.55 1.37 -10.37
N GLY A 136 -8.71 1.79 -11.63
CA GLY A 136 -9.01 3.15 -12.04
C GLY A 136 -10.39 3.28 -12.69
N GLU A 137 -10.71 4.48 -13.16
CA GLU A 137 -12.01 4.77 -13.80
C GLU A 137 -12.23 3.99 -15.11
N LEU A 138 -11.16 3.68 -15.84
CA LEU A 138 -11.21 3.08 -17.16
C LEU A 138 -10.95 1.56 -17.17
N GLY A 139 -10.65 0.96 -16.02
CA GLY A 139 -10.35 -0.46 -15.92
C GLY A 139 -9.39 -0.82 -14.78
N SER A 140 -8.89 -2.05 -14.84
CA SER A 140 -7.97 -2.61 -13.86
C SER A 140 -6.78 -3.29 -14.53
N GLU A 141 -5.64 -3.27 -13.86
CA GLU A 141 -4.42 -3.89 -14.34
C GLU A 141 -3.52 -4.33 -13.18
N THR A 142 -2.67 -5.32 -13.44
CA THR A 142 -1.69 -5.80 -12.47
C THR A 142 -0.41 -4.98 -12.57
N GLY A 143 -0.16 -4.14 -11.57
CA GLY A 143 1.00 -3.24 -11.56
C GLY A 143 2.27 -3.85 -10.99
N TRP A 144 2.15 -4.90 -10.19
CA TRP A 144 3.28 -5.65 -9.65
C TRP A 144 2.83 -7.05 -9.28
N SER A 145 3.73 -8.03 -9.38
CA SER A 145 3.45 -9.42 -9.03
C SER A 145 4.71 -10.13 -8.61
N LEU A 146 4.53 -11.11 -7.74
CA LEU A 146 5.60 -11.96 -7.24
C LEU A 146 5.02 -13.32 -6.85
N PRO A 147 5.70 -14.44 -7.14
CA PRO A 147 5.30 -15.75 -6.62
C PRO A 147 5.27 -15.78 -5.09
N THR A 148 4.34 -16.55 -4.52
CA THR A 148 4.13 -16.63 -3.07
C THR A 148 5.37 -17.16 -2.35
N GLU A 149 6.17 -18.02 -2.99
CA GLU A 149 7.40 -18.60 -2.43
C GLU A 149 8.48 -17.55 -2.16
N GLN A 150 8.38 -16.38 -2.81
CA GLN A 150 9.30 -15.28 -2.60
C GLN A 150 8.93 -14.42 -1.38
N VAL A 151 7.75 -14.64 -0.78
CA VAL A 151 7.31 -13.99 0.46
C VAL A 151 7.69 -14.89 1.62
N THR A 152 8.76 -14.52 2.34
CA THR A 152 9.34 -15.32 3.43
C THR A 152 8.63 -15.14 4.76
N GLY A 153 7.79 -14.11 4.88
CA GLY A 153 6.84 -14.00 5.98
C GLY A 153 6.17 -12.64 6.07
N VAL A 154 5.10 -12.58 6.86
CA VAL A 154 4.35 -11.34 7.09
C VAL A 154 4.16 -11.12 8.58
N GLU A 155 4.50 -9.92 9.06
CA GLU A 155 4.31 -9.53 10.45
C GLU A 155 3.30 -8.37 10.58
N HIS A 156 2.42 -8.44 11.57
CA HIS A 156 1.57 -7.33 11.94
C HIS A 156 2.33 -6.38 12.88
N LEU A 157 2.43 -5.10 12.51
CA LEU A 157 3.06 -4.06 13.31
C LEU A 157 2.03 -3.39 14.24
N GLU A 158 1.78 -4.01 15.39
CA GLU A 158 0.77 -3.57 16.37
C GLU A 158 0.93 -2.11 16.84
N TRP A 159 2.17 -1.62 16.89
CA TRP A 159 2.51 -0.25 17.29
C TRP A 159 2.16 0.82 16.24
N ALA A 160 1.76 0.43 15.03
CA ALA A 160 1.59 1.34 13.90
C ALA A 160 0.13 1.76 13.60
N GLY A 161 -0.81 1.47 14.52
CA GLY A 161 -2.12 2.12 14.63
C GLY A 161 -3.17 1.83 13.54
N GLY A 162 -4.46 1.93 13.91
CA GLY A 162 -5.61 1.89 13.00
C GLY A 162 -6.61 0.75 13.19
N MET A 163 -6.41 -0.08 14.22
CA MET A 163 -7.34 -1.16 14.57
C MET A 163 -8.74 -0.62 14.91
N PRO A 164 -9.82 -1.34 14.56
CA PRO A 164 -9.85 -2.63 13.83
C PRO A 164 -9.85 -2.49 12.30
N HIS A 165 -10.03 -1.27 11.77
CA HIS A 165 -10.37 -1.06 10.36
C HIS A 165 -9.18 -0.95 9.40
N LYS A 166 -7.95 -0.82 9.89
CA LYS A 166 -6.73 -0.90 9.09
C LYS A 166 -5.57 -1.43 9.92
N ALA A 167 -4.69 -2.20 9.31
CA ALA A 167 -3.50 -2.72 9.94
C ALA A 167 -2.27 -2.48 9.08
N ARG A 168 -1.11 -2.29 9.72
CA ARG A 168 0.16 -2.21 9.02
C ARG A 168 0.83 -3.58 9.06
N LEU A 169 0.99 -4.20 7.90
CA LEU A 169 1.69 -5.45 7.71
C LEU A 169 3.07 -5.20 7.12
N ARG A 170 4.11 -5.86 7.62
CA ARG A 170 5.43 -5.88 7.00
C ARG A 170 5.62 -7.20 6.28
N PHE A 171 5.90 -7.10 4.99
CA PHE A 171 6.18 -8.23 4.12
C PHE A 171 7.69 -8.43 4.03
N HIS A 172 8.15 -9.65 4.30
CA HIS A 172 9.53 -10.09 4.16
C HIS A 172 9.68 -10.90 2.88
N PHE A 173 10.78 -10.68 2.17
CA PHE A 173 11.04 -11.32 0.88
C PHE A 173 12.31 -12.16 0.87
N ALA A 174 12.43 -13.04 -0.12
CA ALA A 174 13.55 -13.97 -0.26
C ALA A 174 14.90 -13.28 -0.49
N ASP A 175 14.91 -12.07 -1.05
CA ASP A 175 16.12 -11.25 -1.22
C ASP A 175 16.59 -10.57 0.08
N GLY A 176 15.97 -10.92 1.22
CA GLY A 176 16.23 -10.34 2.54
C GLY A 176 15.66 -8.93 2.72
N SER A 177 15.02 -8.37 1.69
CA SER A 177 14.34 -7.08 1.79
C SER A 177 12.99 -7.22 2.49
N TRP A 178 12.51 -6.13 3.08
CA TRP A 178 11.17 -6.09 3.67
C TRP A 178 10.54 -4.72 3.49
N GLY A 179 9.21 -4.67 3.43
CA GLY A 179 8.46 -3.44 3.21
C GLY A 179 7.11 -3.42 3.92
N ASP A 180 6.74 -2.25 4.45
CA ASP A 180 5.54 -2.07 5.26
C ASP A 180 4.37 -1.60 4.40
N ARG A 181 3.17 -2.13 4.66
CA ARG A 181 1.94 -1.85 3.93
C ARG A 181 0.78 -1.66 4.87
N VAL A 182 -0.05 -0.66 4.59
CA VAL A 182 -1.33 -0.52 5.29
C VAL A 182 -2.38 -1.25 4.47
N ILE A 183 -3.09 -2.18 5.09
CA ILE A 183 -4.23 -2.90 4.52
C ILE A 183 -5.48 -2.51 5.29
N VAL A 184 -6.55 -2.17 4.58
CA VAL A 184 -7.82 -1.70 5.15
C VAL A 184 -8.85 -2.83 5.17
N GLY A 185 -9.69 -2.85 6.20
CA GLY A 185 -10.77 -3.81 6.42
C GLY A 185 -10.28 -5.16 6.96
N GLU A 186 -11.18 -6.13 7.07
CA GLU A 186 -10.89 -7.47 7.60
C GLU A 186 -9.87 -8.27 6.76
N ALA A 187 -9.60 -7.81 5.54
CA ALA A 187 -8.64 -8.41 4.62
C ALA A 187 -7.23 -8.52 5.20
N TRP A 188 -6.83 -7.66 6.15
CA TRP A 188 -5.49 -7.75 6.74
C TRP A 188 -5.30 -9.03 7.57
N GLN A 189 -6.33 -9.50 8.28
CA GLN A 189 -6.27 -10.73 9.09
C GLN A 189 -6.19 -11.96 8.19
N GLN A 190 -7.04 -11.98 7.16
CA GLN A 190 -7.04 -13.03 6.16
C GLN A 190 -5.72 -13.07 5.40
N MET A 191 -5.14 -11.91 5.07
CA MET A 191 -3.86 -11.86 4.38
C MET A 191 -2.72 -12.33 5.29
N LEU A 192 -2.73 -11.96 6.57
CA LEU A 192 -1.75 -12.44 7.54
C LEU A 192 -1.78 -13.96 7.68
N SER A 193 -2.96 -14.59 7.59
CA SER A 193 -3.07 -16.06 7.68
C SER A 193 -2.65 -16.82 6.41
N GLN A 194 -2.53 -16.14 5.26
CA GLN A 194 -2.05 -16.77 4.02
C GLN A 194 -0.53 -16.96 3.99
N PHE A 195 0.23 -16.21 4.79
CA PHE A 195 1.69 -16.21 4.73
C PHE A 195 2.31 -16.76 6.01
N PRO A 196 3.51 -17.34 5.94
CA PRO A 196 4.22 -17.79 7.13
C PRO A 196 4.54 -16.60 8.07
N PRO A 197 4.71 -16.85 9.38
CA PRO A 197 5.28 -15.84 10.27
C PRO A 197 6.69 -15.47 9.81
N PRO A 198 7.19 -14.25 10.11
CA PRO A 198 8.53 -13.85 9.74
C PRO A 198 9.58 -14.82 10.32
N PRO A 199 10.71 -15.04 9.62
CA PRO A 199 11.79 -15.86 10.16
C PRO A 199 12.27 -15.29 11.51
N LYS A 200 12.29 -16.15 12.53
CA LYS A 200 12.84 -15.79 13.85
C LYS A 200 14.33 -15.48 13.67
N LYS A 201 14.74 -14.26 14.03
CA LYS A 201 16.16 -13.87 14.09
C LYS A 201 16.84 -14.47 15.30
#